data_AF-A0A3D1ZW07-F1
#
_entry.id   AF-A0A3D1ZW07-F1
#
_cell.length_a   1.000
_cell.length_b   1.000
_cell.length_c   1.000
_cell.angle_alpha   90.00
_cell.angle_beta   90.00
_cell.angle_gamma   90.00
#
_symmetry.space_group_name_H-M   'P 1'
#
loop_
_entity.id
_entity.type
_entity.pdbx_description
1 polymer ?
#
loop_
_entity_poly.entity_id
_entity_poly.type
_entity_poly.pdbx_seq_one_letter_code
_entity_poly.pdbx_strand_id
1 'polypeptide(L)'
;MLVPASVASAADSNGKAPGITVQQGAGYTATKISHPKNDTYATDGITDVDANGNATVGDGEADRGQNYSWSSVGYGDWMYVGTCYSAMGSTLKHLAVQTNSTYAKIKASLDMMFNGKLFLDSGENRSLLLKINTVTGEVKIVVPPIQKTTGGKFNVNGYRAAIEFHDKLYFAAAAQGAPYLLEVDPKDDSSKIVYQSGGVA
;
A
#
# COMPACT_ATOMS: atom_id res chain seq x y z
N MET A 1 -47.59 -5.85 6.79
CA MET A 1 -46.91 -6.71 7.78
C MET A 1 -45.88 -7.55 7.05
N LEU A 2 -44.61 -7.18 7.14
CA LEU A 2 -43.45 -8.04 6.88
C LEU A 2 -42.30 -7.44 7.71
N VAL A 3 -41.92 -8.15 8.76
CA VAL A 3 -40.81 -7.80 9.65
C VAL A 3 -39.55 -8.43 9.03
N PRO A 4 -38.43 -7.71 8.83
CA PRO A 4 -37.19 -8.38 8.46
C PRO A 4 -36.65 -9.12 9.67
N ALA A 5 -36.42 -10.42 9.48
CA ALA A 5 -35.84 -11.32 10.46
C ALA A 5 -34.44 -10.84 10.89
N SER A 6 -34.23 -10.74 12.19
CA SER A 6 -32.90 -10.57 12.79
C SER A 6 -32.07 -11.84 12.56
N VAL A 7 -31.01 -11.74 11.76
CA VAL A 7 -29.94 -12.74 11.73
C VAL A 7 -28.88 -12.33 12.74
N ALA A 8 -28.69 -13.15 13.77
CA ALA A 8 -27.66 -12.96 14.79
C ALA A 8 -26.26 -13.17 14.19
N SER A 9 -25.33 -12.26 14.49
CA SER A 9 -23.92 -12.34 14.07
C SER A 9 -23.17 -13.40 14.87
N ALA A 10 -22.46 -14.31 14.18
CA ALA A 10 -21.54 -15.24 14.82
C ALA A 10 -20.18 -14.56 15.07
N ALA A 11 -19.73 -14.75 16.28
CA ALA A 11 -18.66 -14.02 16.91
C ALA A 11 -17.40 -14.88 17.09
N ASP A 12 -16.17 -14.39 16.85
CA ASP A 12 -14.91 -14.89 17.44
C ASP A 12 -15.06 -14.96 18.96
N SER A 13 -13.99 -15.34 19.66
CA SER A 13 -14.00 -15.44 21.12
C SER A 13 -14.49 -14.17 21.85
N ASN A 14 -14.70 -13.04 21.13
CA ASN A 14 -15.59 -11.93 21.50
C ASN A 14 -16.79 -11.66 20.56
N GLY A 15 -16.69 -11.89 19.25
CA GLY A 15 -17.49 -11.08 18.34
C GLY A 15 -17.35 -11.26 16.83
N LYS A 16 -16.21 -11.71 16.29
CA LYS A 16 -15.91 -11.63 14.85
C LYS A 16 -15.64 -12.93 14.05
N ALA A 17 -16.28 -13.10 12.90
CA ALA A 17 -15.84 -14.06 11.87
C ALA A 17 -14.50 -13.64 11.22
N PRO A 18 -13.70 -14.59 10.66
CA PRO A 18 -12.47 -14.27 9.95
C PRO A 18 -12.80 -13.57 8.62
N GLY A 19 -12.08 -12.47 8.34
CA GLY A 19 -12.41 -11.57 7.23
C GLY A 19 -13.35 -10.47 7.72
N ILE A 20 -12.81 -9.54 8.51
CA ILE A 20 -13.58 -8.43 9.06
C ILE A 20 -14.12 -7.61 7.90
N THR A 21 -15.42 -7.77 7.65
CA THR A 21 -16.32 -6.71 7.19
C THR A 21 -16.32 -5.63 8.26
N VAL A 22 -15.61 -4.53 8.03
CA VAL A 22 -15.70 -3.35 8.91
C VAL A 22 -16.94 -2.59 8.49
N GLN A 23 -17.91 -2.44 9.39
CA GLN A 23 -19.06 -1.56 9.20
C GLN A 23 -18.57 -0.11 9.17
N GLN A 24 -18.30 0.41 7.98
CA GLN A 24 -18.15 1.84 7.76
C GLN A 24 -19.57 2.42 7.87
N GLY A 25 -19.74 3.53 8.60
CA GLY A 25 -21.07 4.14 8.81
C GLY A 25 -21.88 4.27 7.51
N ALA A 26 -23.21 4.26 7.61
CA ALA A 26 -24.15 4.19 6.47
C ALA A 26 -24.27 2.82 5.74
N GLY A 27 -23.84 1.72 6.38
CA GLY A 27 -24.16 0.35 5.93
C GLY A 27 -23.14 -0.28 4.97
N TYR A 28 -21.92 0.27 4.91
CA TYR A 28 -20.84 -0.22 4.06
C TYR A 28 -19.95 -1.23 4.79
N THR A 29 -19.42 -2.22 4.07
CA THR A 29 -18.69 -3.36 4.63
C THR A 29 -17.32 -3.54 3.99
N ALA A 30 -16.22 -3.08 4.59
CA ALA A 30 -14.90 -3.27 3.97
C ALA A 30 -14.26 -4.60 4.36
N THR A 31 -13.73 -5.38 3.40
CA THR A 31 -12.96 -6.60 3.71
C THR A 31 -11.51 -6.25 3.96
N LYS A 32 -11.01 -6.65 5.12
CA LYS A 32 -9.60 -6.50 5.46
C LYS A 32 -8.71 -7.43 4.61
N ILE A 33 -7.76 -6.87 3.86
CA ILE A 33 -6.81 -7.66 3.04
C ILE A 33 -5.78 -8.38 3.91
N SER A 34 -5.29 -7.70 4.94
CA SER A 34 -4.16 -8.17 5.74
C SER A 34 -4.57 -8.48 7.18
N HIS A 35 -3.77 -9.32 7.84
CA HIS A 35 -3.98 -9.86 9.19
C HIS A 35 -5.44 -9.83 9.66
N PRO A 36 -6.28 -10.79 9.23
CA PRO A 36 -7.73 -10.74 9.45
C PRO A 36 -8.12 -10.72 10.94
N LYS A 37 -7.18 -11.05 11.82
CA LYS A 37 -7.34 -11.03 13.28
C LYS A 37 -6.81 -9.77 13.97
N ASN A 38 -5.99 -8.95 13.30
CA ASN A 38 -5.47 -7.73 13.90
C ASN A 38 -6.59 -6.69 13.97
N ASP A 39 -6.73 -6.02 15.11
CA ASP A 39 -7.72 -4.97 15.29
C ASP A 39 -7.43 -3.74 14.44
N THR A 40 -8.44 -2.87 14.29
CA THR A 40 -8.26 -1.53 13.72
C THR A 40 -7.16 -0.79 14.48
N TYR A 41 -6.29 -0.06 13.77
CA TYR A 41 -5.12 0.67 14.30
C TYR A 41 -3.95 -0.19 14.81
N ALA A 42 -4.07 -1.52 14.78
CA ALA A 42 -2.92 -2.40 14.96
C ALA A 42 -2.07 -2.41 13.68
N THR A 43 -0.80 -2.77 13.81
CA THR A 43 0.06 -2.94 12.64
C THR A 43 -0.54 -4.03 11.75
N ASP A 44 -0.93 -3.65 10.54
CA ASP A 44 -1.78 -4.50 9.71
C ASP A 44 -1.00 -5.21 8.60
N GLY A 45 0.21 -4.79 8.27
CA GLY A 45 1.07 -5.52 7.33
C GLY A 45 0.46 -5.70 5.94
N ILE A 46 -0.40 -4.76 5.52
CA ILE A 46 -0.92 -4.72 4.14
C ILE A 46 0.20 -4.65 3.10
N THR A 47 1.37 -4.18 3.52
CA THR A 47 2.61 -4.10 2.74
C THR A 47 3.44 -5.37 2.75
N ASP A 48 3.09 -6.34 3.59
CA ASP A 48 3.85 -7.57 3.80
C ASP A 48 3.22 -8.71 3.04
N VAL A 49 3.33 -8.62 1.72
CA VAL A 49 2.82 -9.62 0.80
C VAL A 49 3.92 -10.12 -0.13
N ASP A 50 3.82 -11.38 -0.53
CA ASP A 50 4.73 -11.97 -1.50
C ASP A 50 4.43 -11.47 -2.93
N ALA A 51 5.18 -11.95 -3.91
CA ALA A 51 4.98 -11.62 -5.32
C ALA A 51 3.61 -12.06 -5.88
N ASN A 52 2.87 -12.90 -5.15
CA ASN A 52 1.53 -13.35 -5.49
C ASN A 52 0.44 -12.61 -4.68
N GLY A 53 0.82 -11.67 -3.81
CA GLY A 53 -0.11 -10.92 -2.96
C GLY A 53 -0.54 -11.66 -1.68
N ASN A 54 0.08 -12.78 -1.33
CA ASN A 54 -0.21 -13.50 -0.09
C ASN A 54 0.52 -12.87 1.09
N ALA A 55 -0.12 -12.77 2.26
CA ALA A 55 0.52 -12.26 3.47
C ALA A 55 1.78 -13.08 3.85
N THR A 56 2.90 -12.39 4.12
CA THR A 56 4.20 -13.00 4.46
C THR A 56 4.56 -12.93 5.95
N VAL A 57 3.65 -12.42 6.76
CA VAL A 57 3.87 -12.03 8.16
C VAL A 57 2.95 -12.81 9.08
N GLY A 58 3.47 -13.19 10.25
CA GLY A 58 2.71 -13.82 11.32
C GLY A 58 1.97 -12.80 12.19
N ASP A 59 0.98 -13.27 12.95
CA ASP A 59 0.18 -12.45 13.87
C ASP A 59 1.09 -11.60 14.79
N GLY A 60 0.98 -10.26 14.70
CA GLY A 60 1.70 -9.30 15.56
C GLY A 60 3.06 -8.78 15.03
N GLU A 61 3.62 -9.36 13.96
CA GLU A 61 4.96 -9.03 13.44
C GLU A 61 4.94 -8.22 12.13
N ALA A 62 3.80 -7.60 11.86
CA ALA A 62 3.57 -6.79 10.68
C ALA A 62 4.49 -5.55 10.63
N ASP A 63 4.88 -5.15 9.41
CA ASP A 63 5.67 -3.95 9.18
C ASP A 63 4.83 -2.70 9.48
N ARG A 64 5.37 -1.81 10.33
CA ARG A 64 4.76 -0.52 10.70
C ARG A 64 4.90 0.55 9.63
N GLY A 65 5.45 0.19 8.49
CA GLY A 65 5.97 1.12 7.53
C GLY A 65 4.90 2.08 7.09
N GLN A 66 5.29 3.34 7.09
CA GLN A 66 4.40 4.42 6.68
C GLN A 66 4.02 4.17 5.24
N ASN A 67 2.79 3.72 5.02
CA ASN A 67 2.22 3.61 3.70
C ASN A 67 1.03 4.55 3.59
N TYR A 68 1.17 5.59 2.78
CA TYR A 68 0.12 6.57 2.52
C TYR A 68 -0.47 6.32 1.13
N SER A 69 -1.77 6.55 0.98
CA SER A 69 -2.33 6.77 -0.35
C SER A 69 -1.65 8.00 -0.94
N TRP A 70 -0.95 7.84 -2.06
CA TRP A 70 -0.19 8.93 -2.68
C TRP A 70 -0.77 9.35 -4.03
N SER A 71 -1.41 8.41 -4.72
CA SER A 71 -2.21 8.69 -5.90
C SER A 71 -3.46 7.83 -5.89
N SER A 72 -4.52 8.32 -6.52
CA SER A 72 -5.71 7.53 -6.75
C SER A 72 -6.44 7.96 -8.02
N VAL A 73 -7.13 7.02 -8.64
CA VAL A 73 -7.97 7.26 -9.81
C VAL A 73 -9.20 6.37 -9.75
N GLY A 74 -10.36 6.93 -10.02
CA GLY A 74 -11.63 6.20 -10.06
C GLY A 74 -11.89 5.60 -11.44
N TYR A 75 -12.48 4.41 -11.47
CA TYR A 75 -12.97 3.77 -12.69
C TYR A 75 -14.17 2.88 -12.37
N GLY A 76 -15.36 3.28 -12.85
CA GLY A 76 -16.61 2.63 -12.47
C GLY A 76 -16.80 2.62 -10.95
N ASP A 77 -17.15 1.47 -10.38
CA ASP A 77 -17.32 1.29 -8.94
C ASP A 77 -16.00 1.17 -8.17
N TRP A 78 -14.84 1.23 -8.83
CA TRP A 78 -13.53 1.02 -8.21
C TRP A 78 -12.73 2.31 -8.06
N MET A 79 -12.07 2.46 -6.92
CA MET A 79 -11.02 3.44 -6.67
C MET A 79 -9.67 2.71 -6.63
N TYR A 80 -8.79 2.99 -7.57
CA TYR A 80 -7.42 2.47 -7.58
C TYR A 80 -6.54 3.40 -6.77
N VAL A 81 -5.73 2.86 -5.86
CA VAL A 81 -4.92 3.62 -4.90
C VAL A 81 -3.47 3.17 -4.98
N GLY A 82 -2.64 4.05 -5.52
CA GLY A 82 -1.21 3.90 -5.54
C GLY A 82 -0.61 4.34 -4.21
N THR A 83 0.10 3.43 -3.56
CA THR A 83 0.67 3.69 -2.23
C THR A 83 2.12 4.15 -2.33
N CYS A 84 2.65 4.75 -1.24
CA CYS A 84 4.05 5.14 -1.13
C CYS A 84 4.56 4.79 0.25
N TYR A 85 5.54 3.90 0.24
CA TYR A 85 6.15 3.35 1.44
C TYR A 85 7.44 4.10 1.79
N SER A 86 7.59 4.48 3.06
CA SER A 86 8.82 5.04 3.61
C SER A 86 9.29 6.32 2.88
N ALA A 87 8.36 7.24 2.63
CA ALA A 87 8.66 8.53 2.00
C ALA A 87 9.68 9.35 2.82
N MET A 88 9.60 9.27 4.14
CA MET A 88 10.54 9.95 5.04
C MET A 88 11.96 9.42 4.89
N GLY A 89 12.17 8.10 4.87
CA GLY A 89 13.49 7.51 4.66
C GLY A 89 14.13 7.96 3.35
N SER A 90 13.36 8.01 2.27
CA SER A 90 13.83 8.54 0.97
C SER A 90 14.22 10.02 1.06
N THR A 91 13.39 10.83 1.71
CA THR A 91 13.64 12.27 1.90
C THR A 91 14.91 12.52 2.72
N LEU A 92 15.11 11.78 3.82
CA LEU A 92 16.28 11.92 4.68
C LEU A 92 17.57 11.48 3.98
N LYS A 93 17.52 10.47 3.11
CA LYS A 93 18.66 10.07 2.27
C LYS A 93 19.05 11.21 1.31
N HIS A 94 18.07 11.87 0.69
CA HIS A 94 18.34 13.05 -0.14
C HIS A 94 18.87 14.23 0.69
N LEU A 95 18.29 14.49 1.86
CA LEU A 95 18.75 15.55 2.77
C LEU A 95 20.20 15.32 3.21
N ALA A 96 20.58 14.07 3.52
CA ALA A 96 21.95 13.72 3.88
C ALA A 96 22.95 14.14 2.79
N VAL A 97 22.63 13.84 1.52
CA VAL A 97 23.46 14.24 0.38
C VAL A 97 23.57 15.77 0.27
N GLN A 98 22.43 16.47 0.36
CA GLN A 98 22.40 17.94 0.20
C GLN A 98 23.09 18.68 1.34
N THR A 99 23.11 18.11 2.55
CA THR A 99 23.70 18.72 3.74
C THR A 99 25.12 18.24 4.03
N ASN A 100 25.72 17.46 3.13
CA ASN A 100 27.01 16.80 3.33
C ASN A 100 27.10 16.03 4.67
N SER A 101 25.98 15.39 5.04
CA SER A 101 25.83 14.57 6.24
C SER A 101 25.62 13.11 5.84
N THR A 102 25.38 12.24 6.81
CA THR A 102 25.04 10.83 6.55
C THR A 102 23.62 10.53 7.01
N TYR A 103 22.94 9.65 6.29
CA TYR A 103 21.62 9.17 6.70
C TYR A 103 21.63 8.63 8.14
N ALA A 104 22.69 7.92 8.52
CA ALA A 104 22.87 7.40 9.88
C ALA A 104 22.88 8.50 10.96
N LYS A 105 23.56 9.63 10.71
CA LYS A 105 23.60 10.78 11.65
C LYS A 105 22.24 11.45 11.79
N ILE A 106 21.55 11.67 10.67
CA ILE A 106 20.21 12.27 10.65
C ILE A 106 19.21 11.33 11.34
N LYS A 107 19.25 10.03 11.02
CA LYS A 107 18.44 9.00 11.66
C LYS A 107 18.65 8.97 13.18
N ALA A 108 19.90 8.93 13.65
CA ALA A 108 20.19 8.92 15.08
C ALA A 108 19.65 10.15 15.82
N SER A 109 19.72 11.32 15.17
CA SER A 109 19.17 12.57 15.72
C SER A 109 17.65 12.50 15.87
N LEU A 110 16.95 11.97 14.85
CA LEU A 110 15.51 11.78 14.89
C LEU A 110 15.09 10.68 15.87
N ASP A 111 15.84 9.59 15.95
CA ASP A 111 15.60 8.53 16.95
C ASP A 111 15.68 9.11 18.37
N MET A 112 16.64 10.00 18.64
CA MET A 112 16.72 10.70 19.93
C MET A 112 15.51 11.63 20.14
N MET A 113 15.12 12.43 19.15
CA MET A 113 14.01 13.39 19.28
C MET A 113 12.65 12.70 19.45
N PHE A 114 12.45 11.55 18.81
CA PHE A 114 11.18 10.82 18.77
C PHE A 114 11.20 9.54 19.61
N ASN A 115 12.18 9.37 20.51
CA ASN A 115 12.33 8.17 21.35
C ASN A 115 12.29 6.85 20.56
N GLY A 116 12.87 6.84 19.36
CA GLY A 116 12.89 5.69 18.44
C GLY A 116 11.51 5.26 17.93
N LYS A 117 10.47 6.08 18.10
CA LYS A 117 9.09 5.74 17.69
C LYS A 117 8.76 6.19 16.28
N LEU A 118 9.52 7.12 15.71
CA LEU A 118 9.32 7.55 14.33
C LEU A 118 9.80 6.45 13.39
N PHE A 119 8.88 5.88 12.62
CA PHE A 119 9.26 4.98 11.53
C PHE A 119 9.98 5.75 10.43
N LEU A 120 11.16 5.29 10.03
CA LEU A 120 12.01 5.97 9.05
C LEU A 120 12.30 5.13 7.81
N ASP A 121 12.72 3.87 7.96
CA ASP A 121 12.97 2.94 6.87
C ASP A 121 13.11 1.50 7.43
N SER A 122 12.70 0.50 6.66
CA SER A 122 12.92 -0.94 6.95
C SER A 122 14.04 -1.54 6.08
N GLY A 123 14.60 -0.76 5.13
CA GLY A 123 15.65 -1.21 4.21
C GLY A 123 15.10 -1.78 2.89
N GLU A 124 13.80 -2.05 2.81
CA GLU A 124 13.11 -2.49 1.60
C GLU A 124 11.87 -1.63 1.34
N ASN A 125 11.58 -1.37 0.06
CA ASN A 125 10.37 -0.62 -0.28
C ASN A 125 9.19 -1.56 -0.49
N ARG A 126 8.07 -1.29 0.18
CA ARG A 126 6.87 -2.14 0.12
C ARG A 126 5.66 -1.44 -0.52
N SER A 127 5.90 -0.47 -1.40
CA SER A 127 4.82 0.22 -2.12
C SER A 127 4.09 -0.73 -3.06
N LEU A 128 2.76 -0.72 -3.01
CA LEU A 128 1.87 -1.55 -3.81
C LEU A 128 0.75 -0.71 -4.44
N LEU A 129 0.08 -1.29 -5.44
CA LEU A 129 -1.14 -0.76 -6.03
C LEU A 129 -2.31 -1.64 -5.59
N LEU A 130 -3.33 -1.02 -5.00
CA LEU A 130 -4.56 -1.69 -4.61
C LEU A 130 -5.76 -1.03 -5.28
N LYS A 131 -6.92 -1.68 -5.24
CA LYS A 131 -8.20 -1.09 -5.59
C LYS A 131 -9.25 -1.38 -4.53
N ILE A 132 -10.14 -0.42 -4.31
CA ILE A 132 -11.25 -0.48 -3.35
C ILE A 132 -12.54 -0.30 -4.13
N ASN A 133 -13.48 -1.23 -3.98
CA ASN A 133 -14.83 -1.06 -4.50
C ASN A 133 -15.55 -0.04 -3.62
N THR A 134 -15.96 1.06 -4.22
CA THR A 134 -16.59 2.20 -3.55
C THR A 134 -18.02 1.91 -3.08
N VAL A 135 -18.66 0.86 -3.64
CA VAL A 135 -20.01 0.42 -3.25
C VAL A 135 -19.93 -0.66 -2.19
N THR A 136 -19.11 -1.69 -2.40
CA THR A 136 -19.08 -2.88 -1.53
C THR A 136 -18.02 -2.79 -0.44
N GLY A 137 -17.00 -1.95 -0.59
CA GLY A 137 -15.82 -1.93 0.30
C GLY A 137 -14.82 -3.06 0.04
N GLU A 138 -15.03 -3.90 -0.97
CA GLU A 138 -14.08 -4.96 -1.35
C GLU A 138 -12.73 -4.34 -1.73
N VAL A 139 -11.63 -4.91 -1.22
CA VAL A 139 -10.29 -4.43 -1.56
C VAL A 139 -9.48 -5.55 -2.22
N LYS A 140 -8.73 -5.22 -3.27
CA LYS A 140 -7.87 -6.16 -4.03
C LYS A 140 -6.50 -5.55 -4.30
N ILE A 141 -5.46 -6.40 -4.32
CA ILE A 141 -4.13 -6.01 -4.80
C ILE A 141 -4.12 -6.11 -6.32
N VAL A 142 -3.69 -5.03 -6.98
CA VAL A 142 -3.53 -4.95 -8.44
C VAL A 142 -2.07 -5.20 -8.82
N VAL A 143 -1.15 -4.57 -8.09
CA VAL A 143 0.30 -4.79 -8.24
C VAL A 143 0.91 -4.99 -6.86
N PRO A 144 1.53 -6.15 -6.57
CA PRO A 144 2.21 -6.39 -5.30
C PRO A 144 3.48 -5.52 -5.20
N PRO A 145 4.12 -5.44 -4.02
CA PRO A 145 5.42 -4.79 -3.89
C PRO A 145 6.43 -5.31 -4.90
N ILE A 146 7.01 -4.40 -5.67
CA ILE A 146 8.08 -4.72 -6.62
C ILE A 146 9.41 -4.38 -5.98
N GLN A 147 10.20 -5.42 -5.69
CA GLN A 147 11.49 -5.31 -5.01
C GLN A 147 12.55 -6.13 -5.75
N LYS A 148 13.79 -5.62 -5.80
CA LYS A 148 14.92 -6.36 -6.36
C LYS A 148 15.27 -7.61 -5.55
N THR A 149 15.09 -7.56 -4.23
CA THR A 149 15.42 -8.65 -3.30
C THR A 149 14.51 -9.87 -3.47
N THR A 150 13.31 -9.70 -4.01
CA THR A 150 12.34 -10.78 -4.31
C THR A 150 12.25 -11.11 -5.80
N GLY A 151 13.24 -10.70 -6.60
CA GLY A 151 13.33 -11.01 -8.03
C GLY A 151 12.69 -9.98 -8.97
N GLY A 152 12.18 -8.87 -8.45
CA GLY A 152 11.71 -7.73 -9.23
C GLY A 152 12.86 -6.97 -9.92
N LYS A 153 12.54 -6.27 -11.01
CA LYS A 153 13.54 -5.46 -11.72
C LYS A 153 13.87 -4.14 -11.02
N PHE A 154 12.94 -3.64 -10.20
CA PHE A 154 13.00 -2.31 -9.59
C PHE A 154 12.68 -2.37 -8.10
N ASN A 155 13.09 -1.34 -7.36
CA ASN A 155 12.50 -1.01 -6.06
C ASN A 155 11.56 0.17 -6.29
N VAL A 156 10.26 -0.05 -6.18
CA VAL A 156 9.26 1.00 -6.40
C VAL A 156 8.99 1.72 -5.10
N ASN A 157 9.35 3.01 -5.01
CA ASN A 157 9.16 3.81 -3.81
C ASN A 157 7.75 4.37 -3.64
N GLY A 158 6.92 4.29 -4.68
CA GLY A 158 5.53 4.66 -4.61
C GLY A 158 5.00 5.14 -5.95
N TYR A 159 3.68 5.28 -6.02
CA TYR A 159 2.97 5.75 -7.19
C TYR A 159 2.56 7.21 -6.97
N ARG A 160 3.23 8.13 -7.65
CA ARG A 160 3.21 9.58 -7.34
C ARG A 160 2.03 10.34 -7.94
N ALA A 161 1.48 9.83 -9.03
CA ALA A 161 0.34 10.39 -9.73
C ALA A 161 -0.41 9.25 -10.43
N ALA A 162 -1.71 9.46 -10.64
CA ALA A 162 -2.57 8.55 -11.37
C ALA A 162 -3.48 9.35 -12.30
N ILE A 163 -3.80 8.80 -13.47
CA ILE A 163 -4.74 9.38 -14.42
C ILE A 163 -5.46 8.28 -15.21
N GLU A 164 -6.71 8.52 -15.57
CA GLU A 164 -7.43 7.71 -16.56
C GLU A 164 -7.25 8.36 -17.93
N PHE A 165 -6.95 7.53 -18.93
CA PHE A 165 -6.84 7.97 -20.32
C PHE A 165 -7.21 6.82 -21.27
N HIS A 166 -8.20 7.04 -22.14
CA HIS A 166 -8.68 6.04 -23.11
C HIS A 166 -9.01 4.66 -22.50
N ASP A 167 -9.82 4.66 -21.43
CA ASP A 167 -10.27 3.45 -20.73
C ASP A 167 -9.12 2.63 -20.10
N LYS A 168 -7.97 3.27 -19.87
CA LYS A 168 -6.80 2.72 -19.19
C LYS A 168 -6.38 3.62 -18.04
N LEU A 169 -5.76 3.02 -17.03
CA LEU A 169 -5.26 3.74 -15.86
C LEU A 169 -3.75 3.81 -15.92
N TYR A 170 -3.19 4.98 -15.67
CA TYR A 170 -1.76 5.21 -15.71
C TYR A 170 -1.25 5.69 -14.37
N PHE A 171 -0.19 5.05 -13.86
CA PHE A 171 0.45 5.39 -12.60
C PHE A 171 1.92 5.76 -12.80
N ALA A 172 2.31 6.93 -12.31
CA ALA A 172 3.72 7.36 -12.31
C ALA A 172 4.46 6.70 -11.15
N ALA A 173 5.20 5.61 -11.42
CA ALA A 173 5.95 4.88 -10.43
C ALA A 173 7.33 5.51 -10.19
N ALA A 174 7.56 5.98 -8.96
CA ALA A 174 8.86 6.45 -8.50
C ALA A 174 9.75 5.24 -8.17
N ALA A 175 10.35 4.64 -9.18
CA ALA A 175 11.29 3.54 -9.02
C ALA A 175 12.73 4.04 -8.83
N GLN A 176 13.50 3.36 -7.98
CA GLN A 176 14.92 3.66 -7.79
C GLN A 176 15.70 3.42 -9.09
N GLY A 177 16.35 4.47 -9.59
CA GLY A 177 17.21 4.43 -10.78
C GLY A 177 16.52 4.85 -12.08
N ALA A 178 15.30 4.35 -12.33
CA ALA A 178 14.57 4.68 -13.56
C ALA A 178 13.05 4.71 -13.29
N PRO A 179 12.46 5.89 -13.03
CA PRO A 179 11.02 6.02 -12.90
C PRO A 179 10.32 5.58 -14.20
N TYR A 180 9.09 5.10 -14.05
CA TYR A 180 8.34 4.55 -15.17
C TYR A 180 6.85 4.86 -15.05
N LEU A 181 6.16 4.82 -16.18
CA LEU A 181 4.71 4.89 -16.27
C LEU A 181 4.15 3.47 -16.41
N LEU A 182 3.34 3.08 -15.44
CA LEU A 182 2.61 1.82 -15.44
C LEU A 182 1.23 2.04 -16.04
N GLU A 183 0.86 1.27 -17.06
CA GLU A 183 -0.52 1.14 -17.51
C GLU A 183 -1.18 -0.03 -16.80
N VAL A 184 -2.43 0.13 -16.40
CA VAL A 184 -3.32 -0.89 -15.83
C VAL A 184 -4.60 -0.93 -16.67
N ASP A 185 -4.99 -2.12 -17.09
CA ASP A 185 -6.29 -2.37 -17.71
C ASP A 185 -7.34 -2.65 -16.62
N PRO A 186 -8.30 -1.75 -16.37
CA PRO A 186 -9.27 -1.95 -15.30
C PRO A 186 -10.27 -3.09 -15.57
N LYS A 187 -10.28 -3.67 -16.78
CA LYS A 187 -11.16 -4.80 -17.13
C LYS A 187 -10.71 -6.10 -16.49
N ASP A 188 -9.40 -6.33 -16.41
CA ASP A 188 -8.81 -7.58 -15.92
C ASP A 188 -7.65 -7.36 -14.93
N ASP A 189 -7.39 -6.11 -14.55
CA ASP A 189 -6.29 -5.66 -13.67
C ASP A 189 -4.88 -6.00 -14.20
N SER A 190 -4.74 -6.38 -15.47
CA SER A 190 -3.44 -6.60 -16.08
C SER A 190 -2.64 -5.29 -16.14
N SER A 191 -1.32 -5.37 -15.94
CA SER A 191 -0.47 -4.19 -15.91
C SER A 191 0.83 -4.38 -16.70
N LYS A 192 1.33 -3.28 -17.26
CA LYS A 192 2.60 -3.25 -18.01
C LYS A 192 3.27 -1.89 -17.93
N ILE A 193 4.59 -1.87 -18.02
CA ILE A 193 5.35 -0.63 -18.14
C ILE A 193 5.24 -0.15 -19.59
N VAL A 194 4.69 1.06 -19.81
CA VAL A 194 4.49 1.65 -21.14
C VAL A 194 5.47 2.76 -21.47
N TYR A 195 6.08 3.35 -20.45
CA TYR A 195 7.15 4.32 -20.59
C TYR A 195 8.14 4.16 -19.45
N GLN A 196 9.42 4.25 -19.74
CA GLN A 196 10.47 4.30 -18.74
C GLN A 196 11.39 5.44 -19.14
N SER A 197 11.70 6.34 -18.22
CA SER A 197 12.72 7.35 -18.51
C SER A 197 14.04 6.62 -18.76
N GLY A 198 14.50 6.62 -20.01
CA GLY A 198 15.85 6.17 -20.33
C GLY A 198 16.85 6.97 -19.52
N GLY A 199 17.85 6.29 -18.95
CA GLY A 199 18.96 6.94 -18.25
C GLY A 199 19.44 8.14 -19.06
N VAL A 200 19.58 9.28 -18.41
CA VAL A 200 20.17 10.47 -19.04
C VAL A 200 21.53 10.04 -19.58
N ALA A 201 21.76 10.28 -20.87
CA ALA A 201 23.03 10.03 -21.55
C ALA A 201 24.20 10.72 -20.83
#